data_AF-A0A0D2BR80-F1
#
_entry.id   AF-A0A0D2BR80-F1
#
_cell.length_a   1.000
_cell.length_b   1.000
_cell.length_c   1.000
_cell.angle_alpha   90.00
_cell.angle_beta   90.00
_cell.angle_gamma   90.00
#
_symmetry.space_group_name_H-M   'P 1'
#
loop_
_entity.id
_entity.type
_entity.pdbx_description
1 polymer ?
#
loop_
_entity_poly.entity_id
_entity_poly.type
_entity_poly.pdbx_seq_one_letter_code
_entity_poly.pdbx_strand_id
1 'polypeptide(L)' 'MWRVTAKLLWAFEFEEIPEKPLDVNAYTSSNLVRPLEFEVSVKPRSELHADVIKRELTGALDFLSQYD' A
#
# COMPACT_ATOMS: atom_id res chain seq x y z
N MET A 1 -12.59 -2.20 -7.01
CA MET A 1 -11.31 -2.12 -6.28
C MET A 1 -11.57 -1.81 -4.82
N TRP A 2 -11.94 -2.82 -4.02
CA TRP A 2 -12.17 -2.66 -2.56
C TRP A 2 -11.34 -3.66 -1.75
N ARG A 3 -11.09 -4.85 -2.33
CA ARG A 3 -10.26 -5.90 -1.71
C ARG A 3 -8.82 -5.45 -1.45
N VAL A 4 -8.21 -4.72 -2.38
CA VAL A 4 -6.84 -4.19 -2.20
C VAL A 4 -6.82 -3.20 -1.04
N THR A 5 -7.72 -2.22 -1.04
CA THR A 5 -7.84 -1.24 0.05
C THR A 5 -8.10 -1.91 1.40
N ALA A 6 -9.00 -2.90 1.45
CA ALA A 6 -9.29 -3.65 2.67
C ALA A 6 -8.06 -4.39 3.20
N LYS A 7 -7.29 -5.06 2.33
CA LYS A 7 -6.04 -5.73 2.73
C LYS A 7 -4.99 -4.74 3.23
N LEU A 8 -4.83 -3.60 2.55
CA LEU A 8 -3.90 -2.55 2.98
C LEU A 8 -4.26 -2.00 4.36
N LEU A 9 -5.53 -1.66 4.57
CA LEU A 9 -6.02 -1.13 5.84
C LEU A 9 -5.98 -2.17 6.97
N TRP A 10 -6.19 -3.45 6.65
CA TRP A 10 -6.07 -4.54 7.61
C TRP A 10 -4.61 -4.77 8.04
N ALA A 11 -3.64 -4.69 7.12
CA ALA A 11 -2.26 -5.09 7.42
C ALA A 11 -1.35 -3.95 7.90
N PHE A 12 -1.61 -2.72 7.47
CA PHE A 12 -0.70 -1.59 7.65
C PHE A 12 -1.34 -0.39 8.35
N GLU A 13 -0.50 0.38 9.02
CA GLU A 13 -0.76 1.74 9.45
C GLU A 13 -0.13 2.70 8.46
N PHE A 14 -0.85 3.78 8.16
CA PHE A 14 -0.41 4.85 7.27
C PHE A 14 -0.34 6.13 8.08
N GLU A 15 0.82 6.78 8.05
CA GLU A 15 1.08 8.03 8.77
C GLU A 15 1.67 9.04 7.80
N GLU A 16 1.34 10.31 8.01
CA GLU A 16 1.99 11.43 7.33
C GLU A 16 3.45 11.51 7.77
N ILE A 17 4.33 11.93 6.85
CA ILE A 17 5.73 12.20 7.17
C ILE A 17 5.80 13.64 7.69
N PRO A 18 6.19 13.90 8.95
CA PRO A 18 6.14 15.25 9.54
C PRO A 18 6.89 16.31 8.75
N GLU A 19 8.00 15.94 8.11
CA GLU A 19 8.83 16.83 7.29
C GLU A 19 8.27 17.07 5.88
N LYS A 20 7.27 16.30 5.45
CA LYS A 20 6.66 16.34 4.12
C LYS A 20 5.13 16.25 4.21
N PRO A 21 4.46 17.30 4.70
CA PRO A 21 3.02 17.28 4.85
C PRO A 21 2.30 17.13 3.49
N LEU A 22 1.18 16.44 3.49
CA LEU A 22 0.39 16.12 2.33
C LEU A 22 -0.42 17.34 1.86
N ASP A 23 -0.26 17.71 0.59
CA ASP A 23 -1.20 18.61 -0.08
C ASP A 23 -2.40 17.82 -0.61
N VAL A 24 -3.52 17.90 0.12
CA VAL A 24 -4.77 17.23 -0.24
C VAL A 24 -5.45 17.77 -1.50
N ASN A 25 -4.92 18.84 -2.11
CA ASN A 25 -5.41 19.43 -3.35
C ASN A 25 -4.43 19.30 -4.53
N ALA A 26 -3.30 18.62 -4.33
CA ALA A 26 -2.32 18.39 -5.40
C ALA A 26 -2.81 17.29 -6.36
N TYR A 27 -3.31 17.69 -7.53
CA TYR A 27 -3.83 16.78 -8.56
C TYR A 27 -3.29 17.09 -9.96
N THR A 28 -3.23 16.09 -10.82
CA THR A 28 -2.92 16.27 -12.25
C THR A 28 -4.03 17.04 -12.96
N SER A 29 -3.68 18.01 -13.81
CA SER A 29 -4.61 18.66 -14.74
C SER A 29 -4.72 17.87 -16.05
N SER A 30 -5.35 16.69 -16.01
CA SER A 30 -5.54 15.83 -17.19
C SER A 30 -6.94 15.20 -17.23
N ASN A 31 -7.31 14.54 -18.34
CA ASN A 31 -8.59 13.85 -18.47
C ASN A 31 -8.82 12.79 -17.37
N LEU A 32 -7.74 12.17 -16.88
CA LEU A 32 -7.76 11.32 -15.70
C LEU A 32 -7.17 12.09 -14.52
N VAL A 33 -8.04 12.75 -13.76
CA VAL A 33 -7.65 13.47 -12.55
C VAL A 33 -7.26 12.47 -11.47
N ARG A 34 -6.00 12.53 -11.03
CA ARG A 34 -5.47 11.75 -9.91
C ARG A 34 -4.57 12.61 -9.04
N PRO A 35 -4.37 12.25 -7.76
CA PRO A 35 -3.39 12.94 -6.92
C PRO A 35 -2.01 12.95 -7.59
N LEU A 36 -1.23 14.00 -7.34
CA LEU A 36 0.21 13.96 -7.61
C LEU A 36 0.87 12.90 -6.71
N GLU A 37 2.10 12.52 -7.04
CA GLU A 37 2.86 11.60 -6.20
C GLU A 37 3.08 12.21 -4.82
N PHE A 38 2.85 11.41 -3.79
CA PHE A 38 3.03 11.78 -2.40
C PHE A 38 3.65 10.63 -1.63
N GLU A 39 4.30 10.95 -0.51
CA GLU A 39 4.97 9.97 0.35
C GLU A 39 4.22 9.83 1.68
N VAL A 40 4.22 8.61 2.22
CA VAL A 40 3.65 8.29 3.54
C VAL A 40 4.56 7.30 4.25
N SER A 41 4.55 7.34 5.57
CA SER A 41 5.13 6.27 6.38
C SER A 41 4.15 5.11 6.43
N VAL A 42 4.64 3.91 6.13
CA VAL A 42 3.84 2.67 6.13
C VAL A 42 4.54 1.63 6.98
N LYS A 43 3.84 1.12 8.00
CA LYS A 43 4.36 0.07 8.88
C LYS A 43 3.32 -1.03 9.08
N PRO A 44 3.72 -2.31 9.21
CA PRO A 44 2.81 -3.36 9.63
C PRO A 44 2.19 -3.02 10.99
N ARG A 45 0.90 -3.31 11.18
CA ARG A 45 0.20 -3.08 12.46
C ARG A 45 0.77 -3.90 13.61
N SER A 46 1.32 -5.09 13.32
CA SER A 46 2.05 -5.91 14.28
C SER A 46 2.90 -6.97 13.56
N GLU A 47 3.80 -7.60 14.30
CA GLU A 47 4.59 -8.74 13.80
C GLU A 47 3.71 -9.89 13.29
N LEU A 48 2.57 -10.15 13.95
CA LEU A 48 1.62 -11.18 13.49
C LEU A 48 1.05 -10.85 12.11
N HIS A 49 0.78 -9.58 11.80
CA HIS A 49 0.36 -9.18 10.46
C HIS A 49 1.50 -9.38 9.45
N ALA A 50 2.74 -9.01 9.82
CA ALA A 50 3.90 -9.20 8.97
C ALA A 50 4.14 -10.68 8.63
N ASP A 51 3.97 -11.59 9.59
CA ASP A 51 4.10 -13.03 9.38
C ASP A 51 3.06 -13.58 8.42
N VAL A 52 1.79 -13.14 8.55
CA VAL A 52 0.73 -13.51 7.61
C VAL A 52 1.04 -13.01 6.20
N ILE A 53 1.51 -11.77 6.06
CA ILE A 53 1.88 -11.19 4.77
C ILE A 53 3.01 -11.98 4.13
N LYS A 54 4.08 -12.30 4.87
CA LYS A 54 5.21 -13.10 4.37
C LYS A 54 4.74 -14.48 3.91
N ARG A 55 3.88 -15.15 4.67
CA ARG A 55 3.29 -16.44 4.29
C ARG A 55 2.45 -16.35 3.01
N GLU A 56 1.59 -15.33 2.90
CA GLU A 56 0.79 -15.11 1.69
C GLU A 56 1.67 -14.80 0.47
N LEU A 57 2.74 -14.02 0.66
CA LEU A 57 3.70 -13.70 -0.39
C LEU A 57 4.39 -14.95 -0.92
N THR A 58 4.85 -15.86 -0.05
CA THR A 58 5.43 -17.14 -0.47
C THR A 58 4.46 -17.91 -1.36
N GLY A 59 3.20 -18.10 -0.92
CA GLY A 59 2.21 -18.81 -1.73
C GLY A 59 1.88 -18.12 -3.05
N ALA A 60 1.92 -16.78 -3.10
CA ALA A 60 1.73 -16.02 -4.33
C ALA A 60 2.91 -16.19 -5.30
N LEU A 61 4.15 -16.13 -4.80
CA LEU A 61 5.35 -16.37 -5.60
C LEU A 61 5.40 -17.80 -6.13
N ASP A 62 5.06 -18.79 -5.30
CA ASP A 62 4.97 -20.19 -5.72
C ASP A 62 3.95 -20.35 -6.85
N PHE A 63 2.78 -19.73 -6.74
CA PHE A 63 1.78 -19.73 -7.81
C PHE A 63 2.29 -19.08 -9.10
N LEU A 64 2.98 -17.94 -8.98
CA LEU A 64 3.47 -17.19 -10.14
C LEU A 64 4.67 -17.86 -10.83
N SER A 65 5.42 -18.70 -10.13
CA SER A 65 6.62 -19.39 -10.66
C SER A 65 6.37 -20.23 -11.92
N GLN A 66 5.13 -20.62 -12.21
CA GLN A 66 4.77 -21.34 -13.43
C GLN A 66 4.84 -20.49 -14.71
N TYR A 67 5.00 -19.17 -14.56
CA TYR A 67 5.05 -18.20 -15.66
C TYR A 67 6.45 -17.61 -15.89
N ASP A 68 7.44 -18.00 -15.09
CA ASP A 68 8.86 -17.69 -15.29
C ASP A 68 9.52 -18.70 -16.25
#